data_AF-A0AAW6HV52-F1
#
_entry.id   AF-A0AAW6HV52-F1
#
_cell.length_a   1.000
_cell.length_b   1.000
_cell.length_c   1.000
_cell.angle_alpha   90.00
_cell.angle_beta   90.00
_cell.angle_gamma   90.00
#
_symmetry.space_group_name_H-M   'P 1'
#
loop_
_entity.id
_entity.type
_entity.pdbx_description
1 polymer ?
#
loop_
_entity_poly.entity_id
_entity_poly.type
_entity_poly.pdbx_seq_one_letter_code
_entity_poly.pdbx_strand_id
1 'polypeptide(L)'
;MLKFVARKPAEGMSFKSLGDQNEVSAASRVSVTDQEGASDASSGVGFLIAGIEKVLGDLISAQRNFDTLGFRECDIGMFHRRRDITVCILDACGNLEFLLKNIKEYK
;
A
#
# COMPACT_ATOMS: atom_id res chain seq x y z
N MET A 1 -37.12 6.44 10.69
CA MET A 1 -36.96 7.80 10.13
C MET A 1 -35.91 8.53 10.95
N LEU A 2 -34.67 8.64 10.47
CA LEU A 2 -33.56 9.30 11.18
C LEU A 2 -33.51 10.77 10.77
N LYS A 3 -33.60 11.68 11.75
CA LYS A 3 -33.48 13.13 11.53
C LYS A 3 -32.00 13.50 11.47
N PHE A 4 -31.56 14.03 10.33
CA PHE A 4 -30.24 14.67 10.21
C PHE A 4 -30.31 16.08 10.80
N VAL A 5 -29.48 16.37 11.80
CA VAL A 5 -29.25 17.73 12.30
C VAL A 5 -27.93 18.19 11.71
N ALA A 6 -27.98 19.15 10.77
CA ALA A 6 -26.79 19.79 10.23
C ALA A 6 -26.22 20.77 11.28
N ARG A 7 -25.03 20.48 11.81
CA ARG A 7 -24.27 21.44 12.61
C ARG A 7 -23.20 22.08 11.73
N LYS A 8 -23.11 23.41 11.77
CA LYS A 8 -22.09 24.17 11.05
C LYS A 8 -20.74 23.98 11.73
N PRO A 9 -19.61 23.94 10.99
CA PRO A 9 -18.29 23.62 11.54
C PRO A 9 -17.75 24.63 12.56
N ALA A 10 -18.34 25.83 12.63
CA ALA A 10 -17.80 26.96 13.39
C ALA A 10 -18.37 27.09 14.82
N GLU A 11 -19.26 26.20 15.24
CA GLU A 11 -19.84 26.21 16.59
C GLU A 11 -19.13 25.19 17.49
N GLY A 12 -17.89 25.49 17.89
CA GLY A 12 -17.17 24.61 18.80
C GLY A 12 -15.78 25.09 19.17
N MET A 13 -15.69 25.68 20.37
CA MET A 13 -14.48 25.94 21.16
C MET A 13 -13.78 27.29 20.92
N SER A 14 -14.26 28.29 21.65
CA SER A 14 -13.49 29.47 22.05
C SER A 14 -12.39 29.03 23.02
N PHE A 15 -11.12 29.25 22.65
CA PHE A 15 -10.01 29.19 23.60
C PHE A 15 -9.95 30.52 24.36
N LYS A 16 -9.95 30.43 25.69
CA LYS A 16 -9.67 31.58 26.55
C LYS A 16 -8.21 32.00 26.36
N SER A 17 -8.01 33.27 26.04
CA SER A 17 -6.72 33.96 26.04
C SER A 17 -6.02 33.75 27.38
N LEU A 18 -4.80 33.19 27.35
CA LEU A 18 -3.86 33.27 28.46
C LEU A 18 -2.91 34.43 28.14
N GLY A 19 -2.90 35.39 29.04
CA GLY A 19 -2.37 36.73 28.83
C GLY A 19 -0.85 36.83 28.78
N ASP A 20 -0.44 38.03 28.35
CA ASP A 20 0.93 38.54 28.37
C ASP A 20 1.61 38.31 29.72
N GLN A 21 2.72 37.58 29.71
CA GLN A 21 3.83 37.82 30.63
C GLN A 21 5.14 37.79 29.85
N ASN A 22 5.65 39.01 29.69
CA ASN A 22 6.94 39.42 29.17
C ASN A 22 8.10 38.78 29.98
N GLU A 23 9.28 38.75 29.34
CA GLU A 23 10.62 38.49 29.90
C GLU A 23 11.07 37.01 30.06
N VAL A 24 11.85 36.50 29.11
CA VAL A 24 13.34 36.54 29.10
C VAL A 24 13.87 35.58 28.02
N SER A 25 14.71 36.15 27.16
CA SER A 25 15.50 35.54 26.09
C SER A 25 16.19 34.21 26.40
N ALA A 26 16.00 33.22 25.52
CA ALA A 26 17.07 32.34 25.07
C ALA A 26 16.76 31.84 23.65
N ALA A 27 17.59 32.25 22.70
CA ALA A 27 17.45 31.93 21.29
C ALA A 27 17.51 30.43 21.02
N SER A 28 16.52 29.91 20.29
CA SER A 28 16.77 28.87 19.29
C SER A 28 15.87 29.14 18.11
N ARG A 29 16.47 29.80 17.13
CA ARG A 29 15.86 30.22 15.87
C ARG A 29 15.78 28.99 14.96
N VAL A 30 14.86 28.07 15.25
CA VAL A 30 14.51 27.02 14.28
C VAL A 30 13.40 27.60 13.40
N SER A 31 13.80 28.11 12.25
CA SER A 31 12.90 28.50 11.19
C SER A 31 12.02 27.30 10.84
N VAL A 32 10.71 27.41 11.13
CA VAL A 32 9.69 26.57 10.51
C VAL A 32 9.65 27.02 9.05
N THR A 33 10.46 26.38 8.21
CA THR A 33 10.22 26.45 6.77
C THR A 33 8.92 25.71 6.53
N ASP A 34 7.94 26.43 5.98
CA ASP A 34 6.76 25.90 5.32
C ASP A 34 7.22 24.95 4.21
N GLN A 35 7.50 23.70 4.59
CA GLN A 35 7.78 22.67 3.63
C GLN A 35 6.42 22.18 3.16
N GLU A 36 5.88 22.90 2.18
CA GLU A 36 4.98 22.32 1.17
C GLU A 36 5.78 21.22 0.48
N GLY A 37 5.88 20.09 1.17
CA GLY A 37 6.44 18.87 0.67
C GLY A 37 5.49 18.40 -0.40
N ALA A 38 5.75 18.82 -1.63
CA ALA A 38 5.45 17.99 -2.79
C ALA A 38 6.08 16.62 -2.46
N SER A 39 5.29 15.72 -1.89
CA SER A 39 5.70 14.36 -1.64
C SER A 39 6.07 13.82 -3.00
N ASP A 40 7.36 13.61 -3.25
CA ASP A 40 7.87 13.12 -4.52
C ASP A 40 7.08 11.87 -4.90
N ALA A 41 6.14 12.00 -5.84
CA ALA A 41 5.34 10.88 -6.35
C ALA A 41 6.24 9.74 -6.87
N SER A 42 7.48 10.08 -7.25
CA SER A 42 8.58 9.18 -7.56
C SER A 42 8.85 8.15 -6.45
N SER A 43 8.75 8.53 -5.17
CA SER A 43 8.96 7.63 -4.04
C SER A 43 7.84 6.58 -3.92
N GLY A 44 6.59 7.00 -4.06
CA GLY A 44 5.42 6.11 -3.95
C GLY A 44 5.35 5.07 -5.07
N VAL A 45 5.66 5.45 -6.31
CA VAL A 45 5.70 4.53 -7.45
C VAL A 45 6.83 3.50 -7.29
N GLY A 46 7.99 3.92 -6.78
CA GLY A 46 9.09 3.00 -6.47
C GLY A 46 8.71 1.93 -5.45
N PHE A 47 8.03 2.33 -4.36
CA PHE A 47 7.54 1.37 -3.36
C PHE A 47 6.48 0.42 -3.92
N LEU A 48 5.57 0.91 -4.77
CA LEU A 48 4.57 0.06 -5.43
C LEU A 48 5.21 -1.00 -6.33
N ILE A 49 6.17 -0.59 -7.18
CA ILE A 49 6.92 -1.50 -8.05
C ILE A 49 7.62 -2.60 -7.23
N ALA A 50 8.35 -2.21 -6.19
CA ALA A 50 9.05 -3.16 -5.32
C ALA A 50 8.09 -4.13 -4.62
N GLY A 51 6.91 -3.65 -4.20
CA GLY A 51 5.86 -4.49 -3.64
C GLY A 51 5.34 -5.53 -4.62
N ILE A 52 5.04 -5.13 -5.87
CA ILE A 52 4.57 -6.04 -6.92
C ILE A 52 5.64 -7.09 -7.26
N GLU A 53 6.91 -6.67 -7.42
CA GLU A 53 8.03 -7.58 -7.73
C GLU A 53 8.24 -8.60 -6.61
N LYS A 54 8.08 -8.20 -5.34
CA LYS A 54 8.12 -9.13 -4.21
C LYS A 54 7.01 -10.18 -4.27
N VAL A 55 5.76 -9.76 -4.49
CA VAL A 55 4.62 -10.69 -4.60
C VAL A 55 4.81 -11.67 -5.76
N LEU A 56 5.33 -11.19 -6.89
CA LEU A 56 5.66 -12.06 -8.04
C LEU A 56 6.69 -13.13 -7.65
N GLY A 57 7.75 -12.74 -6.93
CA GLY A 57 8.76 -13.68 -6.42
C GLY A 57 8.17 -14.71 -5.45
N ASP A 58 7.27 -14.29 -4.57
CA ASP A 58 6.59 -15.17 -3.62
C ASP A 58 5.67 -16.17 -4.35
N LEU A 59 4.95 -15.75 -5.39
CA LEU A 59 4.11 -16.62 -6.23
C LEU A 59 4.94 -17.66 -7.00
N ILE A 60 6.06 -17.25 -7.61
CA ILE A 60 6.97 -18.17 -8.31
C ILE A 60 7.53 -19.21 -7.32
N SER A 61 7.87 -18.78 -6.11
CA SER A 61 8.34 -19.68 -5.05
C SER A 61 7.25 -20.65 -4.61
N ALA A 62 6.01 -20.19 -4.46
CA ALA A 62 4.87 -21.03 -4.15
C ALA A 62 4.62 -22.07 -5.25
N GLN A 63 4.73 -21.69 -6.54
CA GLN A 63 4.61 -22.62 -7.66
C GLN A 63 5.69 -23.72 -7.59
N ARG A 64 6.95 -23.33 -7.40
CA ARG A 64 8.07 -24.30 -7.30
C ARG A 64 7.87 -25.26 -6.12
N ASN A 65 7.46 -24.74 -4.98
CA ASN A 65 7.18 -25.55 -3.80
C ASN A 65 5.98 -26.48 -4.03
N PHE A 66 4.97 -26.02 -4.75
CA PHE A 66 3.82 -26.84 -5.13
C PHE A 66 4.21 -27.95 -6.11
N ASP A 67 5.14 -27.67 -7.03
CA ASP A 67 5.61 -28.65 -8.01
C ASP A 67 6.48 -29.75 -7.40
N THR A 68 7.18 -29.45 -6.29
CA THR A 68 7.98 -30.43 -5.55
C THR A 68 7.17 -31.25 -4.55
N LEU A 69 5.88 -30.95 -4.36
CA LEU A 69 5.00 -31.81 -3.57
C LEU A 69 4.93 -33.18 -4.25
N GLY A 70 5.58 -34.16 -3.61
CA GLY A 70 5.60 -35.55 -4.05
C GLY A 70 4.23 -36.18 -3.84
N PHE A 71 3.32 -35.98 -4.78
CA PHE A 71 2.03 -36.65 -4.79
C PHE A 71 2.24 -38.13 -5.15
N ARG A 72 2.28 -39.00 -4.13
CA ARG A 72 2.16 -40.45 -4.34
C ARG A 72 0.73 -40.75 -4.76
N GLU A 73 0.59 -41.40 -5.91
CA GLU A 73 -0.67 -41.89 -6.49
C GLU A 73 -1.66 -40.79 -6.91
N CYS A 74 -1.48 -40.28 -8.13
CA CYS A 74 -2.43 -39.37 -8.77
C CYS A 74 -3.68 -40.11 -9.26
N ASP A 75 -4.81 -39.92 -8.57
CA ASP A 75 -6.10 -40.07 -9.22
C ASP A 75 -6.35 -38.90 -10.20
N ILE A 76 -7.27 -39.09 -11.15
CA ILE A 76 -7.60 -38.08 -12.18
C ILE A 76 -8.11 -36.78 -11.53
N GLY A 77 -8.80 -36.86 -10.39
CA GLY A 77 -9.31 -35.71 -9.66
C GLY A 77 -8.20 -34.84 -9.08
N MET A 78 -7.17 -35.46 -8.51
CA MET A 78 -5.99 -34.79 -7.97
C MET A 78 -5.17 -34.15 -9.09
N PHE A 79 -5.07 -34.79 -10.26
CA PHE A 79 -4.46 -34.17 -11.44
C PHE A 79 -5.19 -32.89 -11.87
N HIS A 80 -6.52 -32.93 -11.99
CA HIS A 80 -7.30 -31.73 -12.32
C HIS A 80 -7.12 -30.63 -11.29
N ARG A 81 -7.22 -30.96 -9.99
CA ARG A 81 -7.04 -29.97 -8.92
C ARG A 81 -5.63 -29.36 -8.94
N ARG A 82 -4.59 -30.16 -9.20
CA ARG A 82 -3.23 -29.66 -9.34
C ARG A 82 -3.11 -28.68 -10.49
N ARG A 83 -3.63 -29.06 -11.66
CA ARG A 83 -3.66 -28.20 -12.84
C ARG A 83 -4.37 -26.89 -12.54
N ASP A 84 -5.53 -26.93 -11.89
CA ASP A 84 -6.33 -25.74 -11.60
C ASP A 84 -5.58 -24.80 -10.63
N ILE A 85 -4.89 -25.33 -9.62
CA ILE A 85 -4.02 -24.53 -8.73
C ILE A 85 -2.87 -23.90 -9.52
N THR A 86 -2.18 -24.68 -10.36
CA THR A 86 -1.08 -24.16 -11.19
C THR A 86 -1.56 -23.04 -12.11
N VAL A 87 -2.72 -23.21 -12.76
CA VAL A 87 -3.33 -22.19 -13.62
C VAL A 87 -3.60 -20.91 -12.82
N CYS A 88 -4.21 -21.00 -11.64
CA CYS A 88 -4.46 -19.82 -10.81
C CYS A 88 -3.19 -19.07 -10.42
N ILE A 89 -2.10 -19.78 -10.11
CA ILE A 89 -0.81 -19.14 -9.78
C ILE A 89 -0.23 -18.43 -11.00
N LEU A 90 -0.24 -19.09 -12.17
CA LEU A 90 0.28 -18.52 -13.41
C LEU A 90 -0.53 -17.30 -13.86
N ASP A 91 -1.86 -17.35 -13.76
CA ASP A 91 -2.74 -16.22 -14.07
C ASP A 91 -2.45 -15.02 -13.15
N ALA A 92 -2.24 -15.26 -11.85
CA ALA A 92 -1.86 -14.22 -10.91
C ALA A 92 -0.50 -13.58 -11.28
N CYS A 93 0.50 -14.40 -11.63
CA CYS A 93 1.78 -13.91 -12.13
C CYS A 93 1.62 -13.04 -13.39
N GLY A 94 0.89 -13.52 -14.39
CA GLY A 94 0.68 -12.80 -15.65
C GLY A 94 -0.03 -11.46 -15.43
N ASN A 95 -1.03 -11.41 -14.55
CA ASN A 95 -1.72 -10.16 -14.21
C ASN A 95 -0.79 -9.15 -13.51
N LEU A 96 0.07 -9.61 -12.60
CA LEU A 96 1.03 -8.74 -11.93
C LEU A 96 2.14 -8.24 -12.87
N GLU A 97 2.63 -9.09 -13.78
CA GLU A 97 3.57 -8.70 -14.82
C GLU A 97 2.97 -7.66 -15.76
N PHE A 98 1.72 -7.85 -16.18
CA PHE A 98 0.98 -6.89 -16.99
C PHE A 98 0.81 -5.55 -16.25
N LEU A 99 0.42 -5.57 -14.98
CA LEU A 99 0.32 -4.38 -14.15
C LEU A 99 1.67 -3.65 -14.04
N LEU A 100 2.74 -4.40 -13.76
CA LEU A 100 4.10 -3.86 -13.62
C LEU A 100 4.56 -3.17 -14.91
N LYS A 101 4.28 -3.79 -16.06
CA LYS A 101 4.57 -3.21 -17.38
C LYS A 101 3.85 -1.87 -17.56
N ASN A 102 2.54 -1.81 -17.31
CA ASN A 102 1.76 -0.59 -17.45
C ASN A 102 2.25 0.53 -16.51
N ILE A 103 2.62 0.21 -15.26
CA ILE A 103 3.17 1.20 -14.32
C ILE A 103 4.51 1.74 -14.81
N LYS A 104 5.39 0.87 -15.34
CA LYS A 104 6.70 1.27 -15.86
C LYS A 104 6.59 2.13 -17.12
N GLU A 105 5.61 1.86 -17.98
CA GLU A 105 5.34 2.62 -19.22
C GLU A 105 4.60 3.94 -18.95
N TYR A 106 3.93 4.09 -17.80
CA TYR A 106 3.27 5.34 -17.40
C TYR A 106 4.26 6.45 -16.96
N LYS A 107 5.50 6.09 -16.64
CA LYS A 107 6.56 7.00 -16.18
C LYS A 107 7.38 7.53 -17.35
#